data_AF-A0A4R8RQS4-F1
#
_entry.id   AF-A0A4R8RQS4-F1
#
_cell.length_a   1.000
_cell.length_b   1.000
_cell.length_c   1.000
_cell.angle_alpha   90.00
_cell.angle_beta   90.00
_cell.angle_gamma   90.00
#
_symmetry.space_group_name_H-M   'P 1'
#
loop_
_entity.id
_entity.type
_entity.pdbx_description
1 polymer ?
#
loop_
_entity_poly.entity_id
_entity_poly.type
_entity_poly.pdbx_seq_one_letter_code
_entity_poly.pdbx_strand_id
1 'polypeptide(L)'
;MVEKLYVTYNDVHKLCQESATEILEKFQPQLMIAIGGGGFIPARILRSFLKQPGSPNIPIQAIGLSLYETLPETTGGNATPGVPEVPGTKVTRTQWLDLSALGGMEHLIGKRILIVDEVDDTRTTLEYAVKELEKDVEAARQRMGGQAEKTQFGIFVLHNKDKQKKGTLPEEMMTSGRYFVSRTVKDIWINYPWEAIDIDEHDRAGASQSK
;
A
#
# COMPACT_ATOMS: atom_id res chain seq x y z
N MET A 1 -13.13 18.07 18.42
CA MET A 1 -13.16 16.61 18.20
C MET A 1 -12.50 16.35 16.86
N VAL A 2 -11.62 15.34 16.76
CA VAL A 2 -11.10 14.90 15.46
C VAL A 2 -12.26 14.27 14.69
N GLU A 3 -12.52 14.75 13.48
CA GLU A 3 -13.55 14.18 12.61
C GLU A 3 -13.15 12.73 12.26
N LYS A 4 -14.11 11.81 12.41
CA LYS A 4 -13.90 10.37 12.22
C LYS A 4 -14.81 9.86 11.11
N LEU A 5 -14.25 9.06 10.21
CA LEU A 5 -14.99 8.24 9.24
C LEU A 5 -14.97 6.78 9.73
N TYR A 6 -16.13 6.13 9.73
CA TYR A 6 -16.27 4.70 10.03
C TYR A 6 -16.63 3.95 8.75
N VAL A 7 -15.75 3.04 8.35
CA VAL A 7 -15.89 2.27 7.11
C VAL A 7 -16.27 0.83 7.47
N THR A 8 -17.39 0.33 6.97
CA THR A 8 -17.84 -1.05 7.19
C THR A 8 -17.14 -2.02 6.22
N TYR A 9 -17.17 -3.32 6.50
CA TYR A 9 -16.65 -4.33 5.57
C TYR A 9 -17.34 -4.27 4.20
N ASN A 10 -18.64 -3.96 4.18
CA ASN A 10 -19.40 -3.83 2.94
C ASN A 10 -18.99 -2.60 2.13
N ASP A 11 -18.61 -1.51 2.80
CA ASP A 11 -18.07 -0.34 2.09
C ASP A 11 -16.75 -0.70 1.44
N VAL A 12 -15.81 -1.31 2.18
CA VAL A 12 -14.53 -1.78 1.62
C VAL A 12 -14.76 -2.71 0.43
N HIS A 13 -15.73 -3.61 0.53
CA HIS A 13 -16.06 -4.53 -0.55
C HIS A 13 -16.49 -3.81 -1.83
N LYS A 14 -17.36 -2.80 -1.69
CA LYS A 14 -17.84 -1.97 -2.82
C LYS A 14 -16.74 -1.09 -3.39
N LEU A 15 -15.90 -0.49 -2.53
CA LEU A 15 -14.74 0.30 -2.96
C LEU A 15 -13.79 -0.54 -3.83
N CYS A 16 -13.49 -1.78 -3.43
CA CYS A 16 -12.72 -2.71 -4.25
C CYS A 16 -13.44 -3.10 -5.55
N GLN A 17 -14.76 -3.33 -5.49
CA GLN A 17 -15.57 -3.68 -6.66
C GLN A 17 -15.53 -2.59 -7.73
N GLU A 18 -15.75 -1.34 -7.33
CA GLU A 18 -15.77 -0.19 -8.23
C GLU A 18 -14.40 0.07 -8.86
N SER A 19 -13.32 -0.02 -8.06
CA SER A 19 -11.96 0.22 -8.54
C SER A 19 -11.41 -0.89 -9.44
N ALA A 20 -11.95 -2.12 -9.34
CA ALA A 20 -11.45 -3.26 -10.11
C ALA A 20 -11.56 -3.06 -11.63
N THR A 21 -12.62 -2.41 -12.10
CA THR A 21 -12.85 -2.14 -13.53
C THR A 21 -11.72 -1.29 -14.12
N GLU A 22 -11.43 -0.15 -13.49
CA GLU A 22 -10.37 0.76 -13.95
C GLU A 22 -8.97 0.10 -13.87
N ILE A 23 -8.71 -0.67 -12.81
CA ILE A 23 -7.45 -1.40 -12.64
C ILE A 23 -7.26 -2.43 -13.77
N LEU A 24 -8.32 -3.13 -14.16
CA LEU A 24 -8.28 -4.09 -15.28
C LEU A 24 -8.11 -3.39 -16.62
N GLU A 25 -8.78 -2.26 -16.85
CA GLU A 25 -8.69 -1.54 -18.12
C GLU A 25 -7.30 -0.92 -18.33
N LYS A 26 -6.72 -0.35 -17.27
CA LYS A 26 -5.49 0.44 -17.38
C LYS A 26 -4.21 -0.33 -17.05
N PHE A 27 -4.26 -1.31 -16.14
CA PHE A 27 -3.04 -1.90 -15.58
C PHE A 27 -2.95 -3.43 -15.69
N GLN A 28 -4.07 -4.15 -15.72
CA GLN A 28 -4.10 -5.62 -15.89
C GLN A 28 -3.07 -6.35 -15.02
N PRO A 29 -3.14 -6.25 -13.68
CA PRO A 29 -2.10 -6.77 -12.80
C PRO A 29 -1.93 -8.29 -12.93
N GLN A 30 -0.68 -8.75 -12.88
CA GLN A 30 -0.32 -10.17 -12.93
C GLN A 30 0.06 -10.72 -11.55
N LEU A 31 0.31 -9.84 -10.58
CA LEU A 31 0.60 -10.16 -9.19
C LEU A 31 0.18 -8.99 -8.31
N MET A 32 -0.30 -9.27 -7.10
CA MET A 32 -0.54 -8.25 -6.07
C MET A 32 0.45 -8.41 -4.92
N ILE A 33 0.91 -7.28 -4.38
CA ILE A 33 1.68 -7.23 -3.13
C ILE A 33 0.85 -6.43 -2.13
N ALA A 34 0.35 -7.10 -1.10
CA ALA A 34 -0.33 -6.45 0.00
C ALA A 34 0.69 -5.96 1.04
N ILE A 35 0.58 -4.69 1.42
CA ILE A 35 1.32 -4.16 2.57
C ILE A 35 0.61 -4.63 3.84
N GLY A 36 1.38 -5.15 4.79
CA GLY A 36 0.90 -5.89 5.95
C GLY A 36 0.08 -5.02 6.90
N GLY A 37 -0.94 -5.64 7.50
CA GLY A 37 -1.95 -4.93 8.28
C GLY A 37 -3.17 -4.65 7.41
N GLY A 38 -3.35 -3.41 6.96
CA GLY A 38 -4.57 -3.00 6.27
C GLY A 38 -4.64 -3.34 4.78
N GLY A 39 -3.52 -3.59 4.08
CA GLY A 39 -3.53 -4.02 2.68
C GLY A 39 -4.03 -5.45 2.42
N PHE A 40 -4.08 -6.32 3.43
CA PHE A 40 -4.48 -7.73 3.26
C PHE A 40 -5.93 -7.92 2.82
N ILE A 41 -6.86 -7.22 3.48
CA ILE A 41 -8.30 -7.35 3.22
C ILE A 41 -8.66 -6.78 1.84
N PRO A 42 -8.24 -5.56 1.47
CA PRO A 42 -8.46 -5.01 0.13
C PRO A 42 -7.85 -5.90 -0.95
N ALA A 43 -6.62 -6.39 -0.80
CA ALA A 43 -5.99 -7.25 -1.82
C ALA A 43 -6.78 -8.55 -2.04
N ARG A 44 -7.26 -9.19 -0.96
CA ARG A 44 -8.05 -10.41 -1.08
C ARG A 44 -9.40 -10.16 -1.72
N ILE A 45 -10.11 -9.09 -1.34
CA ILE A 45 -11.40 -8.74 -1.94
C ILE A 45 -11.22 -8.40 -3.42
N LEU A 46 -10.27 -7.51 -3.74
CA LEU A 46 -9.97 -7.06 -5.09
C LEU A 46 -9.66 -8.23 -6.03
N ARG A 47 -8.93 -9.26 -5.57
CA ARG A 47 -8.66 -10.48 -6.37
C ARG A 47 -9.92 -11.13 -6.92
N SER A 48 -11.04 -11.09 -6.20
CA SER A 48 -12.31 -11.67 -6.66
C SER A 48 -12.83 -10.94 -7.90
N PHE A 49 -12.68 -9.61 -7.93
CA PHE A 49 -13.15 -8.76 -9.02
C PHE A 49 -12.16 -8.65 -10.19
N LEU A 50 -10.87 -8.85 -9.94
CA LEU A 50 -9.84 -8.89 -10.99
C LEU A 50 -9.80 -10.24 -11.74
N LYS A 51 -10.55 -11.25 -11.29
CA LYS A 51 -10.57 -12.57 -11.94
C LYS A 51 -11.29 -12.51 -13.29
N GLN A 52 -10.55 -12.80 -14.36
CA GLN A 52 -11.10 -12.91 -15.72
C GLN A 52 -11.48 -14.36 -16.06
N PRO A 53 -12.58 -14.59 -16.81
CA PRO A 53 -12.91 -15.92 -17.33
C PRO A 53 -11.75 -16.53 -18.12
N GLY A 54 -11.41 -17.79 -17.84
CA GLY A 54 -10.30 -18.49 -18.51
C GLY A 54 -8.90 -18.18 -18.00
N SER A 55 -8.74 -17.23 -17.07
CA SER A 55 -7.44 -16.89 -16.48
C SER A 55 -7.24 -17.49 -15.07
N PRO A 56 -6.00 -17.82 -14.67
CA PRO A 56 -5.72 -18.21 -13.30
C PRO A 56 -5.97 -17.04 -12.33
N ASN A 57 -6.14 -17.35 -11.04
CA ASN A 57 -6.24 -16.31 -10.02
C ASN A 57 -4.91 -15.52 -9.93
N ILE A 58 -5.01 -14.20 -9.77
CA ILE A 58 -3.84 -13.35 -9.52
C ILE A 58 -3.21 -13.71 -8.16
N PRO A 59 -1.93 -14.09 -8.08
CA PRO A 59 -1.26 -14.38 -6.83
C PRO A 59 -1.17 -13.13 -5.95
N ILE A 60 -1.26 -13.32 -4.63
CA ILE A 60 -1.08 -12.26 -3.63
C ILE A 60 0.16 -12.62 -2.81
N GLN A 61 1.09 -11.68 -2.73
CA GLN A 61 2.24 -11.72 -1.84
C GLN A 61 2.06 -10.67 -0.74
N ALA A 62 2.77 -10.84 0.38
CA ALA A 62 2.67 -9.96 1.54
C ALA A 62 4.05 -9.41 1.89
N ILE A 63 4.12 -8.11 2.16
CA ILE A 63 5.28 -7.47 2.77
C ILE A 63 4.87 -6.78 4.07
N GLY A 64 5.72 -6.81 5.08
CA GLY A 64 5.55 -6.13 6.34
C GLY A 64 6.57 -5.00 6.45
N LEU A 65 6.07 -3.79 6.72
CA LEU A 65 6.88 -2.60 6.91
C LEU A 65 6.54 -1.99 8.28
N SER A 66 7.55 -1.69 9.08
CA SER A 66 7.39 -0.89 10.30
C SER A 66 8.11 0.44 10.11
N LEU A 67 7.35 1.54 10.21
CA LEU A 67 7.90 2.88 10.26
C LEU A 67 8.24 3.23 11.70
N TYR A 68 9.53 3.40 12.01
CA TYR A 68 9.95 4.02 13.26
C TYR A 68 10.36 5.46 12.99
N GLU A 69 9.76 6.40 13.73
CA GLU A 69 10.36 7.71 13.92
C GLU A 69 11.45 7.53 14.98
N THR A 70 12.72 7.64 14.61
CA THR A 70 13.78 7.71 15.62
C THR A 70 13.59 8.99 16.42
N LEU A 71 13.14 8.86 17.65
CA LEU A 71 13.29 9.91 18.66
C LEU A 71 14.80 10.12 18.86
N PRO A 72 15.29 11.36 19.00
CA PRO A 72 16.70 11.61 19.27
C PRO A 72 17.13 10.82 20.51
N GLU A 73 18.19 10.03 20.40
CA GLU A 73 18.80 9.38 21.55
C GLU A 73 19.27 10.46 22.54
N THR A 74 18.58 10.60 23.67
CA THR A 74 19.09 11.38 24.79
C THR A 74 20.22 10.58 25.44
N THR A 75 21.42 10.63 24.86
CA THR A 75 22.63 10.13 25.52
C THR A 75 23.06 11.13 26.59
N GLY A 76 22.71 10.82 27.84
CA GLY A 76 23.21 11.50 29.03
C GLY A 76 22.49 12.81 29.35
N GLY A 77 22.04 12.94 30.60
CA GLY A 77 21.33 14.12 31.08
C GLY A 77 22.12 15.41 30.89
N ASN A 78 21.77 16.17 29.85
CA ASN A 78 21.76 17.64 29.79
C ASN A 78 21.12 18.04 28.45
N ALA A 79 19.90 18.57 28.51
CA ALA A 79 19.22 19.10 27.34
C ALA A 79 19.93 20.39 26.89
N THR A 80 20.65 20.34 25.78
CA THR A 80 21.06 21.54 25.05
C THR A 80 19.89 21.98 24.16
N PRO A 81 19.29 23.18 24.38
CA PRO A 81 18.26 23.69 23.50
C PRO A 81 18.87 24.06 22.15
N GLY A 82 18.36 23.52 21.05
CA GLY A 82 18.67 24.00 19.69
C GLY A 82 19.25 22.99 18.69
N VAL A 83 19.25 21.68 18.97
CA VAL A 83 19.52 20.70 17.92
C VAL A 83 18.24 20.46 17.11
N PRO A 84 18.19 20.77 15.80
CA PRO A 84 17.02 20.50 15.00
C PRO A 84 16.75 18.99 14.97
N GLU A 85 15.51 18.58 15.24
CA GLU A 85 15.04 17.22 15.03
C GLU A 85 15.38 16.81 13.59
N VAL A 86 16.25 15.81 13.40
CA VAL A 86 16.47 15.23 12.08
C VAL A 86 15.40 14.16 11.89
N PRO A 87 14.42 14.34 10.98
CA PRO A 87 13.39 13.34 10.74
C PRO A 87 14.03 12.16 10.00
N GLY A 88 14.55 11.19 10.75
CA GLY A 88 15.03 9.92 10.22
C GLY A 88 13.90 8.89 10.32
N THR A 89 13.04 8.78 9.31
CA THR A 89 12.10 7.65 9.27
C THR A 89 12.88 6.41 8.85
N LYS A 90 13.38 5.63 9.82
CA LYS A 90 14.00 4.34 9.52
C LYS A 90 12.89 3.30 9.35
N VAL A 91 12.57 3.00 8.09
CA VAL A 91 11.63 1.93 7.78
C VAL A 91 12.35 0.59 7.93
N THR A 92 11.77 -0.33 8.70
CA THR A 92 12.29 -1.69 8.89
C THR A 92 11.41 -2.68 8.14
N ARG A 93 12.03 -3.51 7.29
CA ARG A 93 11.36 -4.66 6.65
C ARG A 93 11.10 -5.73 7.72
N THR A 94 9.86 -5.89 8.17
CA THR A 94 9.48 -6.90 9.19
C THR A 94 9.11 -8.24 8.57
N GLN A 95 8.53 -8.20 7.38
CA GLN A 95 8.31 -9.36 6.53
C GLN A 95 8.68 -8.94 5.11
N TRP A 96 9.46 -9.76 4.42
CA TRP A 96 9.86 -9.45 3.05
C TRP A 96 9.67 -10.66 2.15
N LEU A 97 9.66 -10.41 0.84
CA LEU A 97 9.49 -11.45 -0.16
C LEU A 97 10.72 -12.35 -0.19
N ASP A 98 10.66 -13.47 0.53
CA ASP A 98 11.56 -14.60 0.31
C ASP A 98 10.91 -15.53 -0.73
N LEU A 99 11.26 -15.29 -1.99
CA LEU A 99 10.75 -16.07 -3.11
C LEU A 99 11.58 -17.33 -3.36
N SER A 100 12.51 -17.72 -2.49
CA SER A 100 13.38 -18.90 -2.69
C SER A 100 12.59 -20.19 -3.01
N ALA A 101 11.42 -20.39 -2.40
CA ALA A 101 10.53 -21.53 -2.68
C ALA A 101 9.71 -21.42 -3.99
N LEU A 102 9.69 -20.23 -4.60
CA LEU A 102 8.91 -19.89 -5.79
C LEU A 102 9.78 -19.38 -6.93
N GLY A 103 11.08 -19.70 -6.97
CA GLY A 103 12.02 -19.32 -8.04
C GLY A 103 12.66 -17.93 -7.89
N GLY A 104 12.60 -17.31 -6.71
CA GLY A 104 13.25 -16.05 -6.38
C GLY A 104 12.54 -14.80 -6.92
N MET A 105 13.16 -13.63 -6.70
CA MET A 105 12.72 -12.34 -7.24
C MET A 105 12.58 -12.34 -8.77
N GLU A 106 13.14 -13.34 -9.44
CA GLU A 106 13.02 -13.59 -10.88
C GLU A 106 11.55 -13.70 -11.33
N HIS A 107 10.67 -14.21 -10.46
CA HIS A 107 9.24 -14.32 -10.75
C HIS A 107 8.51 -12.98 -10.80
N LEU A 108 9.14 -11.88 -10.38
CA LEU A 108 8.57 -10.52 -10.44
C LEU A 108 9.00 -9.77 -11.71
N ILE A 109 10.07 -10.22 -12.37
CA ILE A 109 10.67 -9.53 -13.51
C ILE A 109 9.71 -9.48 -14.70
N GLY A 110 9.61 -8.31 -15.34
CA GLY A 110 8.76 -8.11 -16.53
C GLY A 110 7.25 -8.15 -16.26
N LYS A 111 6.82 -8.25 -14.99
CA LYS A 111 5.40 -8.31 -14.63
C LYS A 111 4.82 -6.94 -14.28
N ARG A 112 3.50 -6.86 -14.37
CA ARG A 112 2.71 -5.77 -13.80
C ARG A 112 2.27 -6.13 -12.40
N ILE A 113 2.82 -5.43 -11.42
CA ILE A 113 2.66 -5.70 -9.99
C ILE A 113 1.85 -4.58 -9.35
N LEU A 114 0.72 -4.92 -8.72
CA LEU A 114 -0.12 -3.97 -8.01
C LEU A 114 0.17 -4.05 -6.50
N ILE A 115 0.73 -2.98 -5.95
CA ILE A 115 0.91 -2.80 -4.51
C ILE A 115 -0.44 -2.34 -3.93
N VAL A 116 -0.89 -2.98 -2.87
CA VAL A 116 -2.21 -2.72 -2.27
C VAL A 116 -2.06 -2.36 -0.80
N ASP A 117 -2.68 -1.24 -0.41
CA ASP A 117 -2.76 -0.76 0.97
C ASP A 117 -4.15 -0.18 1.26
N GLU A 118 -4.50 0.08 2.51
CA GLU A 118 -5.80 0.69 2.83
C GLU A 118 -5.81 2.21 2.65
N VAL A 119 -4.71 2.90 3.00
CA VAL A 119 -4.68 4.37 3.03
C VAL A 119 -3.36 4.98 2.54
N ASP A 120 -3.45 5.97 1.66
CA ASP A 120 -2.37 6.94 1.42
C ASP A 120 -2.59 8.15 2.33
N ASP A 121 -1.92 8.18 3.49
CA ASP A 121 -1.92 9.33 4.42
C ASP A 121 -0.80 10.32 4.06
N THR A 122 0.43 10.03 4.51
CA THR A 122 1.62 10.87 4.27
C THR A 122 2.44 10.40 3.08
N ARG A 123 2.04 9.28 2.44
CA ARG A 123 2.72 8.59 1.33
C ARG A 123 4.09 7.95 1.64
N THR A 124 4.59 8.04 2.87
CA THR A 124 5.92 7.52 3.22
C THR A 124 6.02 6.00 3.13
N THR A 125 4.98 5.27 3.56
CA THR A 125 4.92 3.80 3.44
C THR A 125 4.97 3.36 1.97
N LEU A 126 4.16 3.99 1.13
CA LEU A 126 4.06 3.67 -0.30
C LEU A 126 5.36 3.98 -1.04
N GLU A 127 5.96 5.14 -0.77
CA GLU A 127 7.27 5.51 -1.34
C GLU A 127 8.33 4.46 -1.00
N TYR A 128 8.41 4.06 0.28
CA TYR A 128 9.39 3.08 0.70
C TYR A 128 9.14 1.71 0.05
N ALA A 129 7.89 1.25 0.04
CA ALA A 129 7.52 -0.02 -0.59
C ALA A 129 7.92 -0.05 -2.08
N VAL A 130 7.59 1.00 -2.83
CA VAL A 130 7.96 1.11 -4.25
C VAL A 130 9.47 1.11 -4.43
N LYS A 131 10.20 1.99 -3.73
CA LYS A 131 11.66 2.12 -3.86
C LYS A 131 12.38 0.81 -3.59
N GLU A 132 12.01 0.11 -2.53
CA GLU A 132 12.68 -1.12 -2.13
C GLU A 132 12.33 -2.30 -3.05
N LEU A 133 11.07 -2.40 -3.51
CA LEU A 133 10.67 -3.41 -4.48
C LEU A 133 11.33 -3.18 -5.85
N GLU A 134 11.38 -1.94 -6.33
CA GLU A 134 12.08 -1.56 -7.58
C GLU A 134 13.57 -1.92 -7.51
N LYS A 135 14.22 -1.58 -6.39
CA LYS A 135 15.62 -1.91 -6.14
C LYS A 135 15.88 -3.42 -6.17
N ASP A 136 15.07 -4.20 -5.45
CA ASP A 136 15.27 -5.64 -5.35
C ASP A 136 15.01 -6.35 -6.69
N VAL A 137 13.96 -5.92 -7.42
CA VAL A 137 13.60 -6.48 -8.73
C VAL A 137 14.62 -6.08 -9.80
N GLU A 138 15.10 -4.84 -9.81
CA GLU A 138 16.14 -4.42 -10.75
C GLU A 138 17.46 -5.15 -10.49
N ALA A 139 17.85 -5.33 -9.21
CA ALA A 139 19.02 -6.12 -8.87
C ALA A 139 18.90 -7.57 -9.36
N ALA A 140 17.71 -8.19 -9.23
CA ALA A 140 17.45 -9.51 -9.78
C ALA A 140 17.53 -9.53 -11.31
N ARG A 141 16.93 -8.53 -11.98
CA ARG A 141 16.97 -8.37 -13.44
C ARG A 141 18.40 -8.27 -13.97
N GLN A 142 19.26 -7.51 -13.29
CA GLN A 142 20.67 -7.37 -13.66
C GLN A 142 21.45 -8.67 -13.46
N ARG A 143 21.19 -9.44 -12.39
CA ARG A 143 21.81 -10.76 -12.19
C ARG A 143 21.45 -11.76 -13.30
N MET A 144 20.29 -11.60 -13.94
CA MET A 144 19.85 -12.42 -15.08
C MET A 144 20.29 -11.86 -16.45
N GLY A 145 21.25 -10.94 -16.48
CA GLY A 145 21.79 -10.38 -17.73
C GLY A 145 21.05 -9.16 -18.27
N GLY A 146 20.05 -8.62 -17.56
CA GLY A 146 19.48 -7.29 -17.82
C GLY A 146 18.70 -7.13 -19.14
N GLN A 147 18.41 -8.21 -19.84
CA GLN A 147 17.68 -8.18 -21.12
C GLN A 147 16.16 -8.26 -20.94
N ALA A 148 15.68 -8.80 -19.81
CA ALA A 148 14.26 -8.90 -19.54
C ALA A 148 13.61 -7.51 -19.40
N GLU A 149 12.32 -7.44 -19.75
CA GLU A 149 11.52 -6.23 -19.60
C GLU A 149 11.50 -5.75 -18.14
N LYS A 150 11.37 -4.44 -17.97
CA LYS A 150 11.26 -3.84 -16.65
C LYS A 150 9.91 -4.19 -16.04
N THR A 151 9.93 -4.57 -14.78
CA THR A 151 8.71 -4.72 -13.97
C THR A 151 8.03 -3.38 -13.81
N GLN A 152 6.70 -3.37 -13.96
CA GLN A 152 5.89 -2.18 -13.78
C GLN A 152 5.16 -2.29 -12.45
N PHE A 153 5.37 -1.31 -11.57
CA PHE A 153 4.60 -1.18 -10.35
C PHE A 153 3.41 -0.24 -10.56
N GLY A 154 2.29 -0.59 -9.94
CA GLY A 154 1.13 0.27 -9.72
C GLY A 154 0.71 0.18 -8.25
N ILE A 155 -0.10 1.12 -7.80
CA ILE A 155 -0.59 1.20 -6.42
C ILE A 155 -2.10 1.25 -6.44
N PHE A 156 -2.75 0.52 -5.53
CA PHE A 156 -4.15 0.71 -5.19
C PHE A 156 -4.30 0.98 -3.69
N VAL A 157 -4.99 2.05 -3.36
CA VAL A 157 -5.44 2.35 -1.99
C VAL A 157 -6.96 2.55 -1.94
N LEU A 158 -7.60 2.16 -0.83
CA LEU A 158 -9.01 2.48 -0.63
C LEU A 158 -9.20 3.99 -0.52
N HIS A 159 -8.39 4.63 0.33
CA HIS A 159 -8.52 6.05 0.63
C HIS A 159 -7.20 6.79 0.41
N ASN A 160 -7.24 7.89 -0.33
CA ASN A 160 -6.18 8.89 -0.33
C ASN A 160 -6.61 10.07 0.54
N LYS A 161 -5.83 10.44 1.55
CA LYS A 161 -6.06 11.68 2.29
C LYS A 161 -5.56 12.88 1.47
N ASP A 162 -6.45 13.83 1.24
CA ASP A 162 -6.15 15.11 0.59
C ASP A 162 -5.44 16.04 1.57
N LYS A 163 -4.12 15.87 1.63
CA LYS A 163 -3.20 16.62 2.48
C LYS A 163 -1.82 16.64 1.85
N GLN A 164 -0.96 17.53 2.36
CA GLN A 164 0.44 17.57 1.95
C GLN A 164 1.12 16.22 2.23
N LYS A 165 1.68 15.63 1.17
CA LYS A 165 2.41 14.37 1.24
C LYS A 165 3.85 14.64 1.66
N LYS A 166 4.34 13.82 2.59
CA LYS A 166 5.75 13.83 3.02
C LYS A 166 6.60 12.96 2.09
N GLY A 167 6.02 11.86 1.62
CA GLY A 167 6.67 10.94 0.69
C GLY A 167 6.39 11.26 -0.78
N THR A 168 7.29 10.78 -1.65
CA THR A 168 7.20 10.96 -3.10
C THR A 168 7.05 9.63 -3.82
N LEU A 169 6.21 9.61 -4.87
CA LEU A 169 6.09 8.48 -5.78
C LEU A 169 6.67 8.86 -7.15
N PRO A 170 7.15 7.89 -7.95
CA PRO A 170 7.67 8.17 -9.28
C PRO A 170 6.67 8.96 -10.14
N GLU A 171 7.11 10.05 -10.77
CA GLU A 171 6.25 10.91 -11.59
C GLU A 171 5.59 10.14 -12.73
N GLU A 172 6.33 9.20 -13.35
CA GLU A 172 5.80 8.33 -14.39
C GLU A 172 4.63 7.49 -13.87
N MET A 173 4.67 6.97 -12.63
CA MET A 173 3.57 6.18 -12.05
C MET A 173 2.31 7.03 -11.90
N MET A 174 2.46 8.29 -11.46
CA MET A 174 1.35 9.22 -11.26
C MET A 174 0.73 9.65 -12.59
N THR A 175 1.57 9.96 -13.59
CA THR A 175 1.14 10.48 -14.90
C THR A 175 0.62 9.41 -15.84
N SER A 176 1.14 8.18 -15.76
CA SER A 176 0.68 7.02 -16.57
C SER A 176 -0.59 6.36 -16.02
N GLY A 177 -1.18 6.88 -14.94
CA GLY A 177 -2.41 6.35 -14.36
C GLY A 177 -2.23 5.00 -13.67
N ARG A 178 -1.03 4.73 -13.11
CA ARG A 178 -0.73 3.51 -12.33
C ARG A 178 -0.96 3.69 -10.82
N TYR A 179 -1.45 4.85 -10.40
CA TYR A 179 -1.89 5.13 -9.03
C TYR A 179 -3.42 5.14 -8.99
N PHE A 180 -3.99 4.12 -8.36
CA PHE A 180 -5.43 3.91 -8.23
C PHE A 180 -5.88 4.22 -6.82
N VAL A 181 -6.97 4.98 -6.71
CA VAL A 181 -7.61 5.29 -5.43
C VAL A 181 -9.11 5.10 -5.57
N SER A 182 -9.74 4.47 -4.58
CA SER A 182 -11.20 4.35 -4.60
C SER A 182 -11.89 5.65 -4.20
N ARG A 183 -11.43 6.31 -3.13
CA ARG A 183 -11.92 7.62 -2.70
C ARG A 183 -10.80 8.55 -2.23
N THR A 184 -10.86 9.81 -2.63
CA THR A 184 -10.07 10.87 -2.00
C THR A 184 -10.91 11.52 -0.91
N VAL A 185 -10.38 11.57 0.31
CA VAL A 185 -11.06 12.07 1.51
C VAL A 185 -10.25 13.20 2.15
N LYS A 186 -10.88 14.01 3.00
CA LYS A 186 -10.17 15.03 3.80
C LYS A 186 -9.16 14.38 4.75
N ASP A 187 -8.32 15.20 5.38
CA ASP A 187 -7.42 14.74 6.46
C ASP A 187 -8.20 14.42 7.75
N ILE A 188 -8.96 13.32 7.71
CA ILE A 188 -9.79 12.81 8.81
C ILE A 188 -9.28 11.43 9.25
N TRP A 189 -9.63 11.05 10.48
CA TRP A 189 -9.29 9.73 10.98
C TRP A 189 -10.26 8.69 10.42
N ILE A 190 -9.75 7.69 9.72
CA ILE A 190 -10.54 6.60 9.15
C ILE A 190 -10.43 5.41 10.09
N ASN A 191 -11.56 4.91 10.57
CA ASN A 191 -11.63 3.70 11.38
C ASN A 191 -12.01 2.56 10.44
N TYR A 192 -11.11 1.59 10.27
CA TYR A 192 -11.36 0.43 9.45
C TYR A 192 -11.98 -0.71 10.26
N PRO A 193 -12.80 -1.57 9.63
CA PRO A 193 -13.62 -2.54 10.36
C PRO A 193 -12.80 -3.70 10.94
N TRP A 194 -11.58 -3.94 10.45
CA TRP A 194 -10.66 -4.92 11.02
C TRP A 194 -9.89 -4.43 12.25
N GLU A 195 -10.01 -3.14 12.58
CA GLU A 195 -9.43 -2.55 13.79
C GLU A 195 -10.47 -2.46 14.93
N ALA A 196 -11.74 -2.74 14.63
CA ALA A 196 -12.84 -2.64 15.59
C ALA A 196 -12.86 -3.86 16.54
N ILE A 197 -12.94 -3.59 17.85
CA ILE A 197 -13.19 -4.62 18.87
C ILE A 197 -14.68 -4.97 18.92
N ASP A 198 -15.55 -3.95 18.87
CA ASP A 198 -17.01 -4.10 18.74
C ASP A 198 -17.42 -3.73 17.31
N ILE A 199 -17.63 -4.75 16.47
CA ILE A 199 -18.00 -4.55 15.07
C ILE A 199 -19.44 -4.04 14.92
N ASP A 200 -20.33 -4.37 15.85
CA ASP A 200 -21.73 -3.94 15.78
C ASP A 200 -21.86 -2.44 16.10
N GLU A 201 -21.07 -1.94 17.06
CA GLU A 201 -20.96 -0.50 17.32
C GLU A 201 -20.32 0.23 16.14
N HIS A 202 -19.23 -0.31 15.59
CA HIS A 202 -18.56 0.24 14.41
C HIS A 202 -19.50 0.38 13.22
N ASP A 203 -20.28 -0.66 12.92
CA ASP A 203 -21.23 -0.65 11.82
C ASP A 203 -22.41 0.30 12.07
N ARG A 204 -22.89 0.43 13.32
CA ARG A 204 -23.88 1.47 13.69
C ARG A 204 -23.32 2.87 13.46
N ALA A 205 -22.08 3.13 13.84
CA ALA A 205 -21.42 4.41 13.62
C ALA A 205 -21.28 4.69 12.11
N GLY A 206 -20.82 3.71 11.32
CA GLY A 206 -20.69 3.84 9.86
C GLY A 206 -22.02 4.02 9.13
N ALA A 207 -23.12 3.43 9.62
CA ALA A 207 -24.46 3.61 9.04
C ALA A 207 -25.05 5.00 9.31
N SER A 208 -24.64 5.66 10.40
CA SER A 208 -25.11 7.00 10.76
C SER A 208 -24.41 8.13 9.98
N GLN A 209 -23.37 7.82 9.21
CA GLN A 209 -22.56 8.78 8.47
C GLN A 209 -23.00 8.89 7.00
N SER A 210 -23.06 10.12 6.48
CA SER A 210 -23.14 10.34 5.03
C SER A 210 -21.76 10.08 4.42
N LYS A 211 -21.69 9.20 3.42
CA LYS A 211 -20.47 8.75 2.75
C LYS A 211 -20.31 9.35 1.37
#